data_AF-A0A7C0V317-F1
#
_entry.id   AF-A0A7C0V317-F1
#
_cell.length_a   1.000
_cell.length_b   1.000
_cell.length_c   1.000
_cell.angle_alpha   90.00
_cell.angle_beta   90.00
_cell.angle_gamma   90.00
#
_symmetry.space_group_name_H-M   'P 1'
#
loop_
_entity.id
_entity.type
_entity.pdbx_description
1 polymer ?
#
loop_
_entity_poly.entity_id
_entity_poly.type
_entity_poly.pdbx_seq_one_letter_code
_entity_poly.pdbx_strand_id
1 'polypeptide(L)'
;MAKRIDPERPVYPIGVVAELTGIKPQTLRIYEENGLITPSRSSKNRRLYSNNDVEKIEYLYYLTQIRKVGIRGVKVILEILDQIPEEQRQRIMSAVVEKGGNHKEDGK
;
A
#
# COMPACT_ATOMS: atom_id res chain seq x y z
N MET A 1 -7.47 16.98 22.59
CA MET A 1 -8.06 16.62 21.28
C MET A 1 -6.95 16.07 20.39
N ALA A 2 -6.96 14.77 20.08
CA ALA A 2 -6.00 14.21 19.13
C ALA A 2 -6.31 14.81 17.74
N LYS A 3 -5.34 15.50 17.15
CA LYS A 3 -5.46 16.06 15.79
C LYS A 3 -5.61 14.87 14.85
N ARG A 4 -6.78 14.72 14.20
CA ARG A 4 -6.98 13.71 13.14
C ARG A 4 -5.86 13.94 12.11
N ILE A 5 -5.00 12.93 11.94
CA ILE A 5 -3.96 12.95 10.92
C ILE A 5 -4.68 12.79 9.59
N ASP A 6 -4.51 13.76 8.70
CA ASP A 6 -4.97 13.66 7.32
C ASP A 6 -4.34 12.40 6.69
N PRO A 7 -5.14 11.45 6.19
CA PRO A 7 -4.65 10.17 5.71
C PRO A 7 -3.72 10.29 4.48
N GLU A 8 -3.79 11.41 3.76
CA GLU A 8 -2.88 11.75 2.65
C GLU A 8 -1.55 12.34 3.12
N ARG A 9 -1.46 12.78 4.39
CA ARG A 9 -0.25 13.43 4.89
C ARG A 9 0.89 12.42 5.02
N PRO A 10 2.00 12.58 4.29
CA PRO A 10 3.12 11.65 4.34
C PRO A 10 3.95 11.88 5.61
N VAL A 11 3.99 10.87 6.49
CA VAL A 11 4.66 10.97 7.80
C VAL A 11 5.53 9.77 8.14
N TYR A 12 5.34 8.63 7.47
CA TYR A 12 6.05 7.39 7.80
C TYR A 12 7.28 7.21 6.93
N PRO A 13 8.47 6.93 7.47
CA PRO A 13 9.58 6.42 6.65
C PRO A 13 9.36 4.94 6.27
N ILE A 14 10.05 4.47 5.24
CA ILE A 14 9.91 3.09 4.72
C ILE A 14 10.08 2.00 5.80
N GLY A 15 10.94 2.22 6.79
CA GLY A 15 11.13 1.26 7.90
C GLY A 15 9.87 1.11 8.76
N VAL A 16 9.21 2.23 9.07
CA VAL A 16 7.95 2.20 9.82
C VAL A 16 6.85 1.54 8.99
N VAL A 17 6.79 1.81 7.68
CA VAL A 17 5.82 1.14 6.81
C VAL A 17 6.05 -0.38 6.77
N ALA A 18 7.30 -0.82 6.71
CA ALA A 18 7.64 -2.24 6.75
C ALA A 18 7.20 -2.90 8.07
N GLU A 19 7.36 -2.22 9.20
CA GLU A 19 6.90 -2.69 10.51
C GLU A 19 5.36 -2.75 10.59
N LEU A 20 4.67 -1.68 10.15
CA LEU A 20 3.20 -1.60 10.16
C LEU A 20 2.55 -2.69 9.31
N THR A 21 3.12 -2.96 8.14
CA THR A 21 2.54 -3.90 7.16
C THR A 21 3.06 -5.33 7.31
N GLY A 22 4.20 -5.52 7.98
CA GLY A 22 4.95 -6.79 8.00
C GLY A 22 5.66 -7.10 6.67
N ILE A 23 5.70 -6.16 5.73
CA ILE A 23 6.25 -6.35 4.39
C ILE A 23 7.73 -5.97 4.38
N LYS A 24 8.57 -6.83 3.80
CA LYS A 24 10.01 -6.58 3.68
C LYS A 24 10.28 -5.26 2.91
N PRO A 25 11.21 -4.41 3.36
CA PRO A 25 11.54 -3.16 2.67
C PRO A 25 11.94 -3.32 1.20
N GLN A 26 12.52 -4.47 0.82
CA GLN A 26 12.84 -4.78 -0.57
C GLN A 26 11.58 -4.89 -1.44
N THR A 27 10.52 -5.51 -0.94
CA THR A 27 9.23 -5.60 -1.66
C THR A 27 8.61 -4.23 -1.85
N LEU A 28 8.69 -3.35 -0.84
CA LEU A 28 8.24 -1.96 -0.97
C LEU A 28 9.00 -1.21 -2.07
N ARG A 29 10.33 -1.40 -2.14
CA ARG A 29 11.16 -0.82 -3.21
C ARG A 29 10.79 -1.35 -4.60
N ILE A 30 10.46 -2.64 -4.73
CA ILE A 30 9.96 -3.21 -5.99
C ILE A 30 8.69 -2.48 -6.43
N TYR A 31 7.77 -2.19 -5.51
CA TYR A 31 6.55 -1.44 -5.85
C TYR A 31 6.86 -0.01 -6.31
N GLU A 32 7.80 0.67 -5.64
CA GLU A 32 8.24 2.01 -6.06
C GLU A 32 8.94 2.01 -7.43
N GLU A 33 9.88 1.09 -7.64
CA GLU A 33 10.63 0.95 -8.90
C GLU A 33 9.71 0.67 -10.08
N ASN A 34 8.60 -0.05 -9.84
CA ASN A 34 7.59 -0.32 -10.85
C ASN A 34 6.54 0.79 -10.97
N GLY A 35 6.62 1.86 -10.18
CA GLY A 35 5.68 2.99 -10.19
C GLY A 35 4.32 2.68 -9.59
N LEU A 36 4.19 1.60 -8.80
CA LEU A 36 2.94 1.21 -8.15
C LEU A 36 2.65 2.08 -6.92
N ILE A 37 3.70 2.56 -6.26
CA ILE A 37 3.67 3.51 -5.14
C ILE A 37 4.64 4.65 -5.46
N THR A 38 4.24 5.89 -5.19
CA THR A 38 5.09 7.07 -5.39
C THR A 38 5.13 7.87 -4.09
N PRO A 39 6.05 7.55 -3.16
CA PRO A 39 6.09 8.23 -1.88
C PRO A 39 6.55 9.67 -2.05
N SER A 40 6.02 10.54 -1.19
CA SER A 40 6.47 11.92 -1.11
C SER A 40 7.90 12.02 -0.58
N ARG A 41 8.60 13.10 -0.94
CA ARG A 41 9.94 13.39 -0.42
C ARG A 41 9.87 14.58 0.53
N SER A 42 10.48 14.44 1.70
CA SER A 42 10.64 15.53 2.66
C SER A 42 11.70 16.55 2.20
N SER A 43 11.78 17.70 2.88
CA SER A 43 12.82 18.72 2.65
C SER A 43 14.25 18.21 2.82
N LYS A 44 14.44 17.14 3.60
CA LYS A 44 15.74 16.44 3.75
C LYS A 44 15.91 15.29 2.75
N ASN A 45 15.13 15.28 1.67
CA ASN A 45 15.11 14.26 0.61
C ASN A 45 14.83 12.81 1.10
N ARG A 46 14.14 12.66 2.24
CA ARG A 46 13.72 11.34 2.74
C ARG A 46 12.35 10.97 2.20
N ARG A 47 12.18 9.74 1.73
CA ARG A 47 10.88 9.17 1.34
C ARG A 47 9.98 9.07 2.56
N LEU A 48 8.76 9.57 2.43
CA LEU A 48 7.70 9.52 3.41
C LEU A 48 6.42 9.01 2.76
N TYR A 49 5.73 8.12 3.47
CA TYR A 49 4.49 7.48 3.06
C TYR A 49 3.35 7.99 3.95
N SER A 50 2.16 8.10 3.37
CA SER A 50 0.93 8.46 4.05
C SER A 50 0.21 7.21 4.59
N ASN A 51 -0.95 7.37 5.26
CA ASN A 51 -1.78 6.21 5.62
C ASN A 51 -2.36 5.57 4.35
N ASN A 52 -2.75 6.37 3.36
CA ASN A 52 -3.28 5.84 2.09
C ASN A 52 -2.22 5.05 1.31
N ASP A 53 -0.95 5.46 1.37
CA ASP A 53 0.15 4.66 0.83
C ASP A 53 0.25 3.29 1.52
N VAL A 54 0.08 3.24 2.84
CA VAL A 54 0.11 1.99 3.63
C VAL A 54 -1.01 1.05 3.20
N GLU A 55 -2.25 1.53 3.12
CA GLU A 55 -3.39 0.73 2.65
C GLU A 55 -3.18 0.21 1.23
N LYS A 56 -2.68 1.07 0.33
CA LYS A 56 -2.36 0.68 -1.04
C LYS A 56 -1.26 -0.39 -1.08
N ILE A 57 -0.24 -0.29 -0.23
CA ILE A 57 0.83 -1.28 -0.10
C ILE A 57 0.29 -2.64 0.34
N GLU A 58 -0.63 -2.68 1.30
CA GLU A 58 -1.26 -3.93 1.73
C GLU A 58 -2.08 -4.56 0.61
N TYR A 59 -2.81 -3.75 -0.15
CA TYR A 59 -3.53 -4.21 -1.33
C TYR A 59 -2.60 -4.77 -2.41
N LEU A 60 -1.50 -4.08 -2.72
CA LEU A 60 -0.48 -4.54 -3.65
C LEU A 60 0.14 -5.88 -3.21
N TYR A 61 0.38 -6.03 -1.91
CA TYR A 61 0.87 -7.27 -1.33
C TYR A 61 -0.13 -8.41 -1.48
N TYR A 62 -1.41 -8.16 -1.20
CA TYR A 62 -2.45 -9.14 -1.43
C TYR A 62 -2.48 -9.61 -2.89
N LEU A 63 -2.45 -8.67 -3.85
CA LEU A 63 -2.46 -9.04 -5.27
C LEU A 63 -1.23 -9.84 -5.68
N THR A 64 -0.03 -9.40 -5.30
CA THR A 64 1.21 -10.02 -5.78
C THR A 64 1.57 -11.30 -5.03
N GLN A 65 1.41 -11.35 -3.70
CA GLN A 65 1.87 -12.46 -2.88
C GLN A 65 0.79 -13.48 -2.60
N ILE A 66 -0.46 -13.06 -2.41
CA ILE A 66 -1.56 -13.98 -2.09
C ILE A 66 -2.24 -14.44 -3.38
N ARG A 67 -2.59 -13.50 -4.26
CA ARG A 67 -3.28 -13.80 -5.53
C ARG A 67 -2.34 -14.12 -6.69
N LYS A 68 -1.02 -14.03 -6.47
CA LYS A 68 0.03 -14.33 -7.45
C LYS A 68 -0.13 -13.56 -8.77
N VAL A 69 -0.69 -12.36 -8.71
CA VAL A 69 -0.82 -11.47 -9.86
C VAL A 69 0.52 -10.81 -10.13
N GLY A 70 1.03 -10.97 -11.36
CA GLY A 70 2.26 -10.31 -11.78
C GLY A 70 2.11 -8.79 -11.88
N ILE A 71 3.22 -8.06 -11.81
CA ILE A 71 3.26 -6.58 -11.80
C ILE A 71 2.44 -5.94 -12.93
N ARG A 72 2.50 -6.48 -14.15
CA ARG A 72 1.72 -5.96 -15.29
C ARG A 72 0.21 -6.07 -15.05
N GLY A 73 -0.24 -7.21 -14.50
CA GLY A 73 -1.65 -7.40 -14.16
C GLY A 73 -2.08 -6.47 -13.02
N VAL A 74 -1.22 -6.25 -12.03
CA VAL A 74 -1.48 -5.28 -10.96
C VAL A 74 -1.66 -3.88 -11.51
N LYS A 75 -0.84 -3.44 -12.48
CA LYS A 75 -1.01 -2.13 -13.12
C LYS A 75 -2.39 -1.98 -13.78
N VAL A 76 -2.80 -2.98 -14.56
CA VAL A 76 -4.14 -2.98 -15.19
C VAL A 76 -5.25 -2.90 -14.13
N ILE A 77 -5.12 -3.63 -13.02
CA ILE A 77 -6.09 -3.57 -11.91
C ILE A 77 -6.13 -2.16 -11.32
N LEU A 78 -4.99 -1.54 -11.06
CA LEU A 78 -4.93 -0.17 -10.53
C LEU A 78 -5.55 0.85 -11.50
N GLU A 79 -5.27 0.73 -12.80
CA GLU A 79 -5.85 1.61 -13.83
C GLU A 79 -7.39 1.52 -13.85
N ILE A 80 -7.94 0.31 -13.69
CA ILE A 80 -9.39 0.10 -13.58
C ILE A 80 -9.92 0.73 -12.29
N LEU A 81 -9.23 0.53 -11.16
CA LEU A 81 -9.63 1.11 -9.87
C LEU A 81 -9.61 2.64 -9.88
N ASP A 82 -8.72 3.27 -10.64
CA ASP A 82 -8.64 4.72 -10.78
C ASP A 82 -9.83 5.31 -11.56
N GLN A 83 -10.58 4.49 -12.31
CA GLN A 83 -11.83 4.91 -12.96
C GLN A 83 -13.05 4.85 -12.02
N ILE A 84 -12.89 4.26 -10.83
CA ILE A 84 -13.97 4.07 -9.86
C ILE A 84 -13.98 5.26 -8.88
N PRO A 85 -15.15 5.78 -8.48
CA PRO A 85 -15.23 6.82 -7.45
C PRO A 85 -14.49 6.46 -6.17
N GLU A 86 -13.82 7.44 -5.56
CA GLU A 86 -12.94 7.25 -4.39
C GLU A 86 -13.58 6.40 -3.28
N GLU A 87 -14.81 6.72 -2.90
CA GLU A 87 -15.54 6.02 -1.84
C GLU A 87 -15.72 4.52 -2.16
N GLN A 88 -16.04 4.21 -3.41
CA GLN A 88 -16.21 2.82 -3.86
C GLN A 88 -14.87 2.11 -3.93
N ARG A 89 -13.82 2.79 -4.40
CA ARG A 89 -12.46 2.26 -4.44
C ARG A 89 -11.96 1.92 -3.04
N GLN A 90 -12.13 2.82 -2.07
CA GLN A 90 -11.78 2.60 -0.66
C GLN A 90 -12.52 1.40 -0.09
N ARG A 91 -13.82 1.27 -0.35
CA ARG A 91 -14.61 0.11 0.08
C ARG A 91 -14.13 -1.21 -0.53
N ILE A 92 -13.71 -1.21 -1.80
CA ILE A 92 -13.16 -2.40 -2.46
C ILE A 92 -11.80 -2.76 -1.83
N MET A 93 -10.93 -1.78 -1.64
CA MET A 93 -9.60 -1.99 -1.04
C MET A 93 -9.71 -2.51 0.39
N SER A 94 -10.55 -1.89 1.23
CA SER A 94 -10.74 -2.31 2.63
C SER A 94 -11.28 -3.74 2.72
N ALA A 95 -12.27 -4.10 1.90
CA ALA A 95 -12.83 -5.45 1.86
C ALA A 95 -11.82 -6.52 1.39
N VAL A 96 -10.82 -6.12 0.60
CA VAL A 96 -9.76 -7.03 0.14
C VAL A 96 -8.68 -7.20 1.23
N VAL A 97 -8.32 -6.13 1.93
CA VAL A 97 -7.37 -6.18 3.05
C VAL A 97 -7.93 -7.05 4.19
N GLU A 98 -9.20 -6.91 4.54
CA GLU A 98 -9.88 -7.75 5.53
C GLU A 98 -9.82 -9.24 5.17
N LYS A 99 -10.00 -9.59 3.89
CA LYS A 99 -9.90 -10.97 3.40
C LYS A 99 -8.46 -11.49 3.39
N GLY A 100 -7.46 -10.62 3.25
CA GLY A 100 -6.04 -10.97 3.27
C GLY A 100 -5.44 -11.09 4.67
N GLY A 101 -6.01 -10.41 5.67
CA GLY A 101 -5.58 -10.46 7.07
C GLY A 101 -5.66 -11.85 7.70
N ASN A 102 -6.54 -12.72 7.18
CA ASN A 102 -6.71 -14.10 7.62
C ASN A 102 -5.61 -15.07 7.14
N HIS A 103 -4.54 -14.59 6.47
CA HIS A 103 -3.43 -15.43 6.00
C HIS A 103 -2.08 -15.05 6.66
N LYS A 104 -2.08 -14.16 7.67
CA LYS A 104 -0.86 -13.72 8.36
C LYS A 104 -0.27 -14.76 9.35
N GLU A 105 -0.83 -15.97 9.48
CA GLU A 105 -0.35 -17.00 10.43
C GLU A 105 0.58 -18.08 9.82
N ASP A 106 0.66 -18.26 8.49
CA ASP A 106 1.31 -19.44 7.91
C ASP A 106 2.80 -19.27 7.53
N GLY A 107 3.47 -18.23 8.02
CA GLY A 107 4.81 -17.84 7.56
C GLY A 107 5.87 -17.79 8.65
N LYS A 108 6.12 -18.91 9.35
CA LYS A 108 7.35 -19.11 10.12
C LYS A 108 8.37 -19.92 9.33
#